data_AF-A0A6B3ERM1-F1
#
_entry.id   AF-A0A6B3ERM1-F1
#
_cell.length_a   1.000
_cell.length_b   1.000
_cell.length_c   1.000
_cell.angle_alpha   90.00
_cell.angle_beta   90.00
_cell.angle_gamma   90.00
#
_symmetry.space_group_name_H-M   'P 1'
#
loop_
_entity.id
_entity.type
_entity.pdbx_description
1 polymer ?
#
loop_
_entity_poly.entity_id
_entity_poly.type
_entity_poly.pdbx_seq_one_letter_code
_entity_poly.pdbx_strand_id
1 'polypeptide(L)' 'MSTADLRQSADRIGIVGSGIMGAGIAELCAKAGCDVRVVVSSSASLQTGPARIARSLDRAVSKGKLTA' A
#
# COMPACT_ATOMS: atom_id res chain seq x y z
N MET A 1 20.17 14.40 -21.09
CA MET A 1 19.58 13.61 -20.00
C MET A 1 18.29 13.01 -20.55
N SER A 2 18.25 11.70 -20.81
CA SER A 2 17.12 11.05 -21.48
C SER A 2 15.98 10.84 -20.49
N THR A 3 14.75 11.16 -20.88
CA THR A 3 13.53 10.94 -20.07
C THR A 3 13.26 9.47 -19.77
N ALA A 4 13.98 8.55 -20.41
CA ALA A 4 13.95 7.11 -20.11
C ALA A 4 14.57 6.76 -18.75
N ASP A 5 15.59 7.50 -18.28
CA ASP A 5 16.28 7.25 -17.00
C ASP A 5 15.46 7.68 -15.76
N LEU A 6 14.35 8.41 -15.96
CA LEU A 6 13.45 8.80 -14.88
C LEU A 6 12.47 7.68 -14.48
N ARG A 7 12.45 6.56 -15.20
CA ARG A 7 11.68 5.36 -14.82
C ARG A 7 12.55 4.43 -13.98
N GLN A 8 12.89 4.83 -12.76
CA GLN A 8 13.35 3.85 -11.78
C GLN A 8 12.16 2.98 -11.37
N SER A 9 12.17 1.72 -11.81
CA SER A 9 11.27 0.70 -11.27
C SER A 9 11.62 0.49 -9.80
N ALA A 10 10.88 1.14 -8.92
CA ALA A 10 11.03 0.98 -7.48
C ALA A 10 10.29 -0.29 -7.05
N ASP A 11 10.99 -1.43 -7.08
CA ASP A 11 10.42 -2.71 -6.64
C ASP A 11 10.20 -2.76 -5.13
N ARG A 12 10.84 -1.86 -4.36
CA ARG A 12 10.74 -1.77 -2.91
C ARG A 12 10.29 -0.38 -2.48
N ILE A 13 9.21 -0.30 -1.71
CA ILE A 13 8.59 0.96 -1.28
C ILE A 13 8.52 1.02 0.24
N GLY A 14 9.12 2.06 0.82
CA GLY A 14 9.00 2.37 2.25
C GLY A 14 7.96 3.44 2.51
N ILE A 15 7.06 3.19 3.47
CA ILE A 15 5.99 4.13 3.86
C ILE A 15 6.10 4.41 5.36
N VAL A 16 6.13 5.68 5.73
CA VAL A 16 6.16 6.10 7.14
C VAL A 16 4.76 6.58 7.54
N GLY A 17 4.12 5.81 8.42
CA GLY A 17 2.78 6.04 8.92
C GLY A 17 1.70 5.19 8.22
N SER A 18 0.72 4.73 9.02
CA SER A 18 -0.39 3.87 8.57
C SER A 18 -1.77 4.53 8.70
N GLY A 19 -1.80 5.86 8.64
CA GLY A 19 -3.03 6.66 8.58
C GLY A 19 -3.82 6.41 7.29
N ILE A 20 -4.85 7.21 7.04
CA ILE A 20 -5.74 7.05 5.87
C ILE A 20 -4.93 7.05 4.56
N MET A 21 -4.07 8.05 4.37
CA MET A 21 -3.24 8.15 3.17
C MET A 21 -2.19 7.04 3.10
N GLY A 22 -1.49 6.77 4.21
CA GLY A 22 -0.45 5.74 4.24
C GLY A 22 -0.97 4.34 3.89
N ALA A 23 -2.16 3.98 4.38
CA ALA A 23 -2.82 2.73 4.04
C ALA A 23 -3.21 2.66 2.55
N GLY A 24 -3.74 3.75 1.98
CA GLY A 24 -4.11 3.80 0.56
C GLY A 24 -2.90 3.72 -0.38
N ILE A 25 -1.80 4.40 -0.04
CA ILE A 25 -0.55 4.33 -0.79
C ILE A 25 0.04 2.91 -0.70
N ALA A 26 0.03 2.31 0.50
CA ALA A 26 0.52 0.94 0.69
C ALA A 26 -0.27 -0.07 -0.16
N GLU A 27 -1.60 0.03 -0.15
CA GLU A 27 -2.46 -0.83 -0.96
C GLU A 27 -2.19 -0.64 -2.46
N LEU A 28 -2.07 0.61 -2.93
CA LEU A 28 -1.81 0.91 -4.35
C LEU A 28 -0.47 0.31 -4.80
N CYS A 29 0.60 0.54 -4.05
CA CYS A 29 1.93 0.01 -4.37
C CYS A 29 1.96 -1.52 -4.32
N ALA A 30 1.33 -2.13 -3.31
CA ALA A 30 1.26 -3.59 -3.21
C ALA A 30 0.51 -4.20 -4.40
N LYS A 31 -0.60 -3.59 -4.83
CA LYS A 31 -1.36 -4.01 -6.02
C LYS A 31 -0.58 -3.80 -7.32
N ALA A 32 0.36 -2.87 -7.35
CA ALA A 32 1.26 -2.67 -8.48
C ALA A 32 2.42 -3.69 -8.52
N GLY A 33 2.51 -4.59 -7.53
CA GLY A 33 3.53 -5.63 -7.45
C GLY A 33 4.80 -5.23 -6.70
N CYS A 34 4.80 -4.08 -6.02
CA CYS A 34 5.94 -3.65 -5.21
C CYS A 34 6.01 -4.37 -3.85
N ASP A 35 7.22 -4.63 -3.34
CA ASP A 35 7.48 -4.99 -1.95
C ASP A 35 7.33 -3.75 -1.06
N VAL A 36 6.24 -3.69 -0.28
CA VAL A 36 5.89 -2.52 0.54
C VAL A 36 6.20 -2.78 2.01
N ARG A 37 6.98 -1.90 2.63
CA ARG A 37 7.23 -1.87 4.07
C ARG A 37 6.64 -0.63 4.70
N VAL A 38 5.76 -0.81 5.68
CA VAL A 38 5.15 0.30 6.43
C VAL A 38 5.76 0.37 7.83
N VAL A 39 6.30 1.53 8.19
CA VAL A 39 6.86 1.81 9.51
C VAL A 39 5.90 2.70 10.27
N VAL A 40 5.68 2.41 11.55
CA VAL A 40 4.77 3.18 12.42
C VAL A 40 5.43 3.44 13.76
N SER A 41 5.02 4.52 14.43
CA SER A 41 5.57 4.94 15.72
C SER A 41 4.82 4.40 16.94
N SER A 42 3.64 3.79 16.77
CA SER A 42 2.83 3.28 17.88
C SER A 42 2.29 1.88 17.62
N SER A 43 2.11 1.11 18.68
CA SER A 43 1.54 -0.25 18.63
C SER A 43 0.12 -0.26 18.08
N ALA A 44 -0.71 0.74 18.41
CA ALA A 44 -2.06 0.89 17.83
C ALA A 44 -2.03 1.01 16.30
N SER A 45 -0.98 1.64 15.75
CA SER A 45 -0.82 1.83 14.31
C SER A 45 -0.42 0.55 13.58
N LEU A 46 0.15 -0.44 14.27
CA LEU A 46 0.47 -1.76 13.72
C LEU A 46 -0.79 -2.53 13.34
N GLN A 47 -1.91 -2.30 14.05
CA GLN A 47 -3.17 -2.99 13.77
C GLN A 47 -4.11 -2.18 12.88
N THR A 48 -4.22 -0.87 13.12
CA THR A 48 -5.17 -0.03 12.38
C THR A 48 -4.83 0.12 10.89
N GLY A 49 -3.55 0.12 10.53
CA GLY A 49 -3.09 0.15 9.13
C GLY A 49 -3.55 -1.07 8.34
N PRO A 50 -3.10 -2.28 8.71
CA PRO A 50 -3.51 -3.52 8.07
C PRO A 50 -5.03 -3.73 8.06
N ALA A 51 -5.73 -3.39 9.14
CA ALA A 51 -7.20 -3.51 9.19
C ALA A 51 -7.90 -2.61 8.15
N ARG A 52 -7.39 -1.41 7.88
CA ARG A 52 -7.94 -0.54 6.82
C ARG A 52 -7.73 -1.12 5.43
N ILE A 53 -6.53 -1.66 5.17
CA ILE A 53 -6.19 -2.28 3.89
C ILE A 53 -7.07 -3.52 3.67
N ALA A 54 -7.15 -4.41 4.65
CA ALA A 54 -8.01 -5.60 4.59
C ALA A 54 -9.47 -5.23 4.25
N ARG A 55 -10.05 -4.26 4.99
CA ARG A 55 -11.41 -3.78 4.75
C ARG A 55 -11.62 -3.21 3.35
N SER A 56 -10.60 -2.53 2.80
CA SER A 56 -10.64 -1.97 1.45
C SER A 56 -10.64 -3.08 0.38
N LEU A 57 -9.76 -4.07 0.54
CA LEU A 57 -9.66 -5.23 -0.33
C LEU A 57 -10.93 -6.08 -0.30
N ASP A 58 -11.47 -6.38 0.89
CA ASP A 58 -12.73 -7.11 1.05
C ASP A 58 -13.89 -6.42 0.32
N ARG A 59 -13.95 -5.08 0.39
CA ARG A 59 -14.94 -4.28 -0.34
C ARG A 59 -14.73 -4.34 -1.84
N ALA A 60 -13.50 -4.38 -2.32
CA ALA A 60 -13.19 -4.51 -3.73
C ALA A 60 -13.61 -5.90 -4.26
N VAL A 61 -13.35 -6.96 -3.49
CA VAL A 61 -13.81 -8.33 -3.79
C VAL A 61 -15.34 -8.41 -3.81
N SER A 62 -16.00 -7.89 -2.77
CA SER A 62 -17.47 -7.88 -2.67
C SER A 62 -18.15 -7.10 -3.80
N LYS A 63 -17.44 -6.14 -4.42
CA LYS A 63 -17.90 -5.37 -5.59
C LYS A 63 -17.49 -5.98 -6.93
N GLY A 64 -16.89 -7.18 -6.93
CA GLY A 64 -16.40 -7.86 -8.13
C GLY A 64 -15.23 -7.14 -8.82
N LYS A 65 -14.52 -6.24 -8.12
CA LYS A 65 -13.38 -5.48 -8.67
C LYS A 65 -12.04 -6.19 -8.48
N LEU A 66 -11.99 -7.15 -7.57
CA LEU A 66 -10.87 -8.04 -7.32
C LEU A 66 -11.40 -9.46 -7.15
N THR A 67 -10.60 -10.44 -7.56
CA THR A 67 -10.81 -11.83 -7.21
C THR A 67 -10.40 -12.08 -5.77
N ALA A 68 -11.15 -12.95 -5.08
CA ALA A 68 -10.84 -13.43 -3.74
C ALA A 68 -9.64 -14.40 -3.76
#